data_AF-A0A6J7UYS2-F1
#
_entry.id   AF-A0A6J7UYS2-F1
#
_cell.length_a   1.000
_cell.length_b   1.000
_cell.length_c   1.000
_cell.angle_alpha   90.00
_cell.angle_beta   90.00
_cell.angle_gamma   90.00
#
_symmetry.space_group_name_H-M   'P 1'
#
loop_
_entity.id
_entity.type
_entity.pdbx_description
1 polymer ?
#
loop_
_entity_poly.entity_id
_entity_poly.type
_entity_poly.pdbx_seq_one_letter_code
_entity_poly.pdbx_strand_id
1 'polypeptide(L)'
;MGQSDPTGVEVRDAATVMLLRDGPDGVEVCMLQRNLQSDYVGGAYVFPGGGVDPQDAGHDLDDMFLGRTDVEASRLLDLDQGGLAFWVAAIRESFEEAGLLLAETADGERISFSDPEVAARFEVHRRDVDSGRRRLAEICLEEQLRLEVGSIHYFSRWVTPLGAPRRYDTRFFVAAAPEGQVALHDDAEVIATRWLTPAAALADQESARITMVFPTIRTMIELAKFDSAAQVLEHAAVQTVITPMLPFMKDFGAGLRIVLPGTTEHPSGIYDAMTAQPVAD
;
A
#
# COMPACT_ATOMS: atom_id res chain seq x y z
N MET A 1 -24.68 16.81 21.71
CA MET A 1 -24.15 16.50 20.36
C MET A 1 -24.25 14.99 20.21
N GLY A 2 -25.04 14.51 19.25
CA GLY A 2 -25.32 13.09 19.09
C GLY A 2 -24.04 12.32 18.78
N GLN A 3 -23.72 11.30 19.57
CA GLN A 3 -22.75 10.29 19.18
C GLN A 3 -23.30 9.62 17.92
N SER A 4 -22.67 9.87 16.78
CA SER A 4 -22.89 9.11 15.56
C SER A 4 -22.73 7.63 15.89
N ASP A 5 -23.68 6.80 15.46
CA ASP A 5 -23.58 5.35 15.60
C ASP A 5 -22.26 4.88 14.95
N PRO A 6 -21.30 4.32 15.72
CA PRO A 6 -20.00 3.91 15.20
C PRO A 6 -20.10 2.77 14.18
N THR A 7 -21.27 2.13 14.04
CA THR A 7 -21.57 1.13 13.01
C THR A 7 -21.97 1.73 11.66
N GLY A 8 -22.34 3.02 11.62
CA GLY A 8 -22.78 3.73 10.41
C GLY A 8 -21.64 4.35 9.59
N VAL A 9 -20.38 4.20 10.02
CA VAL A 9 -19.23 4.68 9.23
C VAL A 9 -18.93 3.68 8.13
N GLU A 10 -19.17 4.10 6.90
CA GLU A 10 -18.86 3.35 5.68
C GLU A 10 -17.38 2.90 5.68
N VAL A 11 -17.18 1.63 5.32
CA VAL A 11 -15.83 1.07 5.12
C VAL A 11 -15.52 1.17 3.64
N ARG A 12 -14.50 1.95 3.30
CA ARG A 12 -14.06 2.15 1.91
C ARG A 12 -12.99 1.14 1.54
N ASP A 13 -13.06 0.58 0.34
CA ASP A 13 -11.99 -0.24 -0.19
C ASP A 13 -10.73 0.60 -0.46
N ALA A 14 -9.57 0.03 -0.14
CA ALA A 14 -8.27 0.66 -0.36
C ALA A 14 -7.24 -0.38 -0.81
N ALA A 15 -6.23 0.09 -1.54
CA ALA A 15 -5.11 -0.70 -1.99
C ALA A 15 -3.78 -0.02 -1.63
N THR A 16 -2.80 -0.80 -1.21
CA THR A 16 -1.47 -0.32 -0.83
C THR A 16 -0.42 -1.24 -1.41
N VAL A 17 0.66 -0.70 -1.98
CA VAL A 17 1.77 -1.50 -2.52
C VAL A 17 3.09 -1.22 -1.80
N MET A 18 3.75 -2.29 -1.39
CA MET A 18 5.11 -2.27 -0.88
C MET A 18 6.05 -2.56 -2.05
N LEU A 19 6.75 -1.53 -2.52
CA LEU A 19 7.78 -1.65 -3.54
C LEU A 19 9.08 -2.08 -2.88
N LEU A 20 9.65 -3.18 -3.37
CA LEU A 20 10.79 -3.86 -2.76
C LEU A 20 12.00 -3.80 -3.68
N ARG A 21 13.18 -3.62 -3.08
CA ARG A 21 14.46 -3.81 -3.76
C ARG A 21 15.47 -4.42 -2.80
N ASP A 22 16.55 -4.97 -3.32
CA ASP A 22 17.67 -5.40 -2.50
C ASP A 22 18.65 -4.26 -2.29
N GLY A 23 18.92 -3.94 -1.01
CA GLY A 23 19.96 -3.02 -0.57
C GLY A 23 21.18 -3.75 -0.02
N PRO A 24 22.22 -3.01 0.42
CA PRO A 24 23.43 -3.61 0.98
C PRO A 24 23.19 -4.41 2.26
N ASP A 25 22.17 -4.04 3.03
CA ASP A 25 21.84 -4.63 4.33
C ASP A 25 20.60 -5.55 4.30
N GLY A 26 20.15 -5.95 3.10
CA GLY A 26 18.99 -6.81 2.87
C GLY A 26 17.86 -6.12 2.10
N VAL A 27 16.66 -6.71 2.14
CA VAL A 27 15.48 -6.13 1.48
C VAL A 27 15.14 -4.75 2.03
N GLU A 28 14.94 -3.80 1.13
CA GLU A 28 14.47 -2.44 1.40
C GLU A 28 13.06 -2.25 0.86
N VAL A 29 12.25 -1.46 1.57
CA VAL A 29 10.90 -1.08 1.18
C VAL A 29 10.83 0.41 0.92
N CYS A 30 10.15 0.83 -0.14
CA CYS A 30 9.86 2.24 -0.41
C CYS A 30 8.83 2.77 0.60
N MET A 31 9.24 3.77 1.38
CA MET A 31 8.43 4.41 2.41
C MET A 31 8.24 5.89 2.08
N LEU A 32 7.00 6.36 2.20
CA LEU A 32 6.59 7.73 1.94
C LEU A 32 6.28 8.43 3.26
N GLN A 33 6.80 9.63 3.47
CA GLN A 33 6.43 10.46 4.61
C GLN A 33 5.29 11.38 4.22
N ARG A 34 4.12 11.18 4.81
CA ARG A 34 2.96 12.06 4.60
C ARG A 34 3.27 13.48 5.08
N ASN A 35 2.68 14.47 4.43
CA ASN A 35 2.70 15.85 4.89
C ASN A 35 2.22 15.94 6.35
N LEU A 36 2.86 16.81 7.13
CA LEU A 36 2.51 17.10 8.52
C LEU A 36 1.07 17.61 8.68
N GLN A 37 0.51 18.24 7.65
CA GLN A 37 -0.86 18.77 7.63
C GLN A 37 -1.92 17.75 7.20
N SER A 38 -1.54 16.50 6.93
CA SER A 38 -2.48 15.47 6.51
C SER A 38 -3.55 15.20 7.58
N ASP A 39 -4.82 15.16 7.17
CA ASP A 39 -6.00 14.86 8.01
C ASP A 39 -5.92 13.51 8.74
N TYR A 40 -5.05 12.60 8.26
CA TYR A 40 -4.85 11.27 8.81
C TYR A 40 -3.38 11.06 9.13
N VAL A 41 -3.06 11.07 10.43
CA VAL A 41 -1.72 10.80 11.01
C VAL A 41 -0.59 11.54 10.28
N GLY A 42 -0.69 12.87 10.18
CA GLY A 42 0.31 13.72 9.53
C GLY A 42 1.74 13.45 9.99
N GLY A 43 2.69 13.43 9.04
CA GLY A 43 4.09 13.12 9.29
C GLY A 43 4.43 11.63 9.41
N ALA A 44 3.45 10.74 9.41
CA ALA A 44 3.70 9.30 9.45
C ALA A 44 4.30 8.79 8.14
N TYR A 45 5.17 7.79 8.29
CA TYR A 45 5.69 6.99 7.22
C TYR A 45 4.70 5.88 6.88
N VAL A 46 4.35 5.79 5.60
CA VAL A 46 3.40 4.85 5.00
C VAL A 46 4.00 4.24 3.73
N PHE A 47 3.32 3.25 3.16
CA PHE A 47 3.60 2.77 1.80
C PHE A 47 2.69 3.53 0.81
N PRO A 48 3.04 3.57 -0.48
CA PRO A 48 2.15 4.10 -1.50
C PRO A 48 0.78 3.42 -1.47
N GLY A 49 -0.29 4.20 -1.44
CA GLY A 49 -1.64 3.63 -1.47
C GLY A 49 -2.77 4.55 -1.01
N GLY A 50 -3.96 4.23 -1.51
CA GLY A 50 -5.17 5.01 -1.27
C GLY A 50 -6.45 4.24 -1.56
N GLY A 51 -7.53 4.98 -1.77
CA GLY A 51 -8.85 4.40 -2.03
C GLY A 51 -8.91 3.77 -3.42
N VAL A 52 -9.69 2.69 -3.56
CA VAL A 52 -10.04 2.18 -4.89
C VAL A 52 -11.11 3.09 -5.50
N ASP A 53 -10.78 3.76 -6.60
CA ASP A 53 -11.68 4.66 -7.32
C ASP A 53 -12.51 3.88 -8.34
N PRO A 54 -13.76 4.27 -8.64
CA PRO A 54 -14.53 3.67 -9.73
C PRO A 54 -13.80 3.68 -11.09
N GLN A 55 -12.87 4.60 -11.32
CA GLN A 55 -12.05 4.67 -12.53
C GLN A 55 -10.94 3.61 -12.60
N ASP A 56 -10.61 2.96 -11.47
CA ASP A 56 -9.71 1.81 -11.43
C ASP A 56 -10.39 0.54 -11.98
N ALA A 57 -11.72 0.54 -12.05
CA ALA A 57 -12.50 -0.51 -12.67
C ALA A 57 -12.78 -0.20 -14.16
N GLY A 58 -12.64 -1.19 -15.04
CA GLY A 58 -13.04 -1.03 -16.44
C GLY A 58 -12.57 -2.15 -17.37
N HIS A 59 -13.47 -2.61 -18.24
CA HIS A 59 -13.21 -3.60 -19.29
C HIS A 59 -12.36 -3.05 -20.45
N ASP A 60 -12.22 -1.72 -20.56
CA ASP A 60 -11.36 -1.08 -21.58
C ASP A 60 -9.86 -1.35 -21.34
N LEU A 61 -9.52 -1.98 -20.21
CA LEU A 61 -8.17 -2.32 -19.80
C LEU A 61 -7.81 -3.79 -20.02
N ASP A 62 -8.71 -4.65 -20.50
CA ASP A 62 -8.46 -6.11 -20.55
C ASP A 62 -7.22 -6.47 -21.41
N ASP A 63 -6.97 -5.73 -22.50
CA ASP A 63 -5.75 -5.86 -23.33
C ASP A 63 -4.52 -5.12 -22.75
N MET A 64 -4.71 -4.39 -21.67
CA MET A 64 -3.72 -3.55 -21.00
C MET A 64 -3.20 -4.17 -19.70
N PHE A 65 -3.56 -5.42 -19.40
CA PHE A 65 -3.10 -6.14 -18.21
C PHE A 65 -2.19 -7.30 -18.58
N LEU A 66 -1.15 -7.51 -17.77
CA LEU A 66 -0.22 -8.62 -17.94
C LEU A 66 -0.24 -9.57 -16.77
N GLY A 67 -0.39 -10.86 -17.06
CA GLY A 67 -0.16 -11.94 -16.12
C GLY A 67 -1.27 -12.19 -15.08
N ARG A 68 -2.37 -11.42 -15.07
CA ARG A 68 -3.55 -11.73 -14.25
C ARG A 68 -4.85 -11.23 -14.89
N THR A 69 -5.87 -12.07 -14.86
CA THR A 69 -7.24 -11.75 -15.27
C THR A 69 -8.10 -11.24 -14.10
N ASP A 70 -9.22 -10.57 -14.38
CA ASP A 70 -10.16 -10.15 -13.33
C ASP A 70 -10.73 -11.33 -12.54
N VAL A 71 -10.96 -12.46 -13.20
CA VAL A 71 -11.45 -13.69 -12.55
C VAL A 71 -10.45 -14.21 -11.52
N GLU A 72 -9.16 -14.19 -11.84
CA GLU A 72 -8.10 -14.62 -10.91
C GLU A 72 -7.93 -13.63 -9.77
N ALA A 73 -7.94 -12.32 -10.06
CA ALA A 73 -7.86 -11.28 -9.05
C ALA A 73 -9.05 -11.33 -8.08
N SER A 74 -10.27 -11.42 -8.61
CA SER A 74 -11.51 -11.51 -7.83
C SER A 74 -11.51 -12.74 -6.93
N ARG A 75 -11.07 -13.90 -7.43
CA ARG A 75 -10.93 -15.12 -6.62
C ARG A 75 -9.93 -14.94 -5.46
N LEU A 76 -8.77 -14.32 -5.70
CA LEU A 76 -7.76 -14.08 -4.65
C LEU A 76 -8.28 -13.13 -3.56
N LEU A 77 -9.14 -12.18 -3.93
CA LEU A 77 -9.69 -11.18 -3.02
C LEU A 77 -11.01 -11.59 -2.36
N ASP A 78 -11.53 -12.78 -2.68
CA ASP A 78 -12.85 -13.28 -2.27
C ASP A 78 -13.98 -12.32 -2.68
N LEU A 79 -13.97 -11.93 -3.96
CA LEU A 79 -14.95 -11.06 -4.61
C LEU A 79 -15.64 -11.78 -5.76
N ASP A 80 -16.89 -11.39 -6.04
CA ASP A 80 -17.64 -11.92 -7.19
C ASP A 80 -17.04 -11.49 -8.54
N GLN A 81 -16.61 -10.23 -8.63
CA GLN A 81 -15.99 -9.60 -9.82
C GLN A 81 -15.26 -8.30 -9.45
N GLY A 82 -14.46 -7.75 -10.36
CA GLY A 82 -13.82 -6.43 -10.22
C GLY A 82 -12.56 -6.41 -9.36
N GLY A 83 -11.99 -7.57 -9.07
CA GLY A 83 -10.77 -7.68 -8.27
C GLY A 83 -9.56 -6.97 -8.87
N LEU A 84 -9.46 -6.82 -10.20
CA LEU A 84 -8.34 -6.11 -10.82
C LEU A 84 -8.27 -4.63 -10.43
N ALA A 85 -9.39 -4.00 -10.06
CA ALA A 85 -9.42 -2.60 -9.64
C ALA A 85 -8.48 -2.33 -8.45
N PHE A 86 -8.26 -3.30 -7.57
CA PHE A 86 -7.32 -3.16 -6.45
C PHE A 86 -5.86 -3.14 -6.91
N TRP A 87 -5.51 -3.90 -7.95
CA TRP A 87 -4.19 -3.84 -8.56
C TRP A 87 -3.98 -2.52 -9.30
N VAL A 88 -4.99 -2.06 -10.04
CA VAL A 88 -4.93 -0.77 -10.74
C VAL A 88 -4.77 0.38 -9.75
N ALA A 89 -5.56 0.38 -8.67
CA ALA A 89 -5.44 1.36 -7.60
C ALA A 89 -4.03 1.36 -6.99
N ALA A 90 -3.48 0.18 -6.69
CA ALA A 90 -2.12 0.06 -6.16
C ALA A 90 -1.05 0.64 -7.11
N ILE A 91 -1.18 0.42 -8.42
CA ILE A 91 -0.26 0.96 -9.43
C ILE A 91 -0.45 2.47 -9.59
N ARG A 92 -1.70 2.95 -9.62
CA ARG A 92 -2.04 4.36 -9.72
C ARG A 92 -1.45 5.14 -8.56
N GLU A 93 -1.69 4.71 -7.33
CA GLU A 93 -1.18 5.36 -6.11
C GLU A 93 0.36 5.32 -6.04
N SER A 94 0.97 4.20 -6.48
CA SER A 94 2.43 4.13 -6.65
C SER A 94 2.97 5.18 -7.63
N PHE A 95 2.24 5.41 -8.72
CA PHE A 95 2.64 6.40 -9.71
C PHE A 95 2.43 7.82 -9.19
N GLU A 96 1.28 8.12 -8.61
CA GLU A 96 0.91 9.43 -8.04
C GLU A 96 1.90 9.84 -6.93
N GLU A 97 2.01 9.00 -5.89
CA GLU A 97 2.71 9.36 -4.65
C GLU A 97 4.22 9.07 -4.68
N ALA A 98 4.65 8.04 -5.41
CA ALA A 98 6.05 7.60 -5.46
C ALA A 98 6.73 7.80 -6.81
N GLY A 99 6.01 8.24 -7.86
CA GLY A 99 6.54 8.39 -9.21
C GLY A 99 7.00 7.07 -9.83
N LEU A 100 6.60 5.92 -9.28
CA LEU A 100 7.00 4.59 -9.76
C LEU A 100 5.83 3.92 -10.46
N LEU A 101 6.01 3.60 -11.75
CA LEU A 101 4.99 3.01 -12.59
C LEU A 101 5.33 1.55 -12.91
N LEU A 102 4.48 0.63 -12.45
CA LEU A 102 4.58 -0.81 -12.70
C LEU A 102 3.88 -1.16 -14.01
N ALA A 103 4.58 -0.92 -15.11
CA ALA A 103 4.09 -1.17 -16.46
C ALA A 103 5.25 -1.44 -17.43
N GLU A 104 4.93 -2.16 -18.51
CA GLU A 104 5.81 -2.35 -19.66
C GLU A 104 5.16 -1.83 -20.94
N THR A 105 5.96 -1.57 -21.96
CA THR A 105 5.48 -1.26 -23.31
C THR A 105 4.86 -2.50 -23.97
N ALA A 106 4.13 -2.28 -25.06
CA ALA A 106 3.58 -3.38 -25.88
C ALA A 106 4.65 -4.39 -26.36
N ASP A 107 5.88 -3.93 -26.57
CA ASP A 107 7.02 -4.75 -26.98
C ASP A 107 7.70 -5.49 -25.81
N GLY A 108 7.22 -5.31 -24.58
CA GLY A 108 7.75 -5.96 -23.37
C GLY A 108 8.96 -5.26 -22.76
N GLU A 109 9.21 -4.00 -23.12
CA GLU A 109 10.28 -3.20 -22.52
C GLU A 109 9.77 -2.48 -21.27
N ARG A 110 10.60 -2.47 -20.21
CA ARG A 110 10.31 -1.70 -19.01
C ARG A 110 10.54 -0.21 -19.26
N ILE A 111 9.68 0.61 -18.66
CA ILE A 111 9.82 2.08 -18.71
C ILE A 111 10.99 2.50 -17.84
N SER A 112 11.93 3.26 -18.40
CA SER A 112 13.02 3.90 -17.66
C SER A 112 12.92 5.41 -17.73
N PHE A 113 13.17 6.07 -16.60
CA PHE A 113 13.26 7.53 -16.49
C PHE A 113 14.71 8.03 -16.51
N SER A 114 15.64 7.21 -17.01
CA SER A 114 17.03 7.63 -17.23
C SER A 114 17.16 8.65 -18.37
N ASP A 115 16.23 8.62 -19.33
CA ASP A 115 16.11 9.63 -20.37
C ASP A 115 15.33 10.84 -19.81
N PRO A 116 15.94 12.05 -19.78
CA PRO A 116 15.28 13.25 -19.27
C PRO A 116 13.98 13.64 -20.00
N GLU A 117 13.86 13.35 -21.30
CA GLU A 117 12.64 13.66 -22.06
C GLU A 117 11.49 12.73 -21.65
N VAL A 118 11.79 11.44 -21.46
CA VAL A 118 10.82 10.46 -20.95
C VAL A 118 10.43 10.82 -19.53
N ALA A 119 11.41 11.11 -18.66
CA ALA A 119 11.14 11.52 -17.28
C ALA A 119 10.23 12.76 -17.20
N ALA A 120 10.51 13.80 -18.01
CA ALA A 120 9.70 15.01 -18.05
C ALA A 120 8.28 14.75 -18.56
N ARG A 121 8.11 13.88 -19.57
CA ARG A 121 6.80 13.49 -20.09
C ARG A 121 5.97 12.74 -19.04
N PHE A 122 6.55 11.74 -18.39
CA PHE A 122 5.85 10.96 -17.36
C PHE A 122 5.57 11.76 -16.10
N GLU A 123 6.39 12.75 -15.77
CA GLU A 123 6.09 13.68 -14.69
C GLU A 123 4.87 14.57 -15.00
N VAL A 124 4.60 14.91 -16.27
CA VAL A 124 3.33 15.56 -16.65
C VAL A 124 2.16 14.60 -16.48
N HIS A 125 2.30 13.36 -16.98
CA HIS A 125 1.26 12.33 -16.81
C HIS A 125 0.95 12.07 -15.34
N ARG A 126 1.98 12.02 -14.48
CA ARG A 126 1.82 11.83 -13.03
C ARG A 126 0.93 12.89 -12.42
N ARG A 127 1.20 14.17 -12.69
CA ARG A 127 0.37 15.28 -12.20
C ARG A 127 -1.05 15.26 -12.77
N ASP A 128 -1.21 14.82 -14.00
CA ASP A 128 -2.53 14.71 -14.62
C ASP A 128 -3.39 13.62 -13.97
N VAL A 129 -2.77 12.49 -13.60
CA VAL A 129 -3.43 11.40 -12.88
C VAL A 129 -3.74 11.82 -11.44
N ASP A 130 -2.74 12.32 -10.72
CA ASP A 130 -2.85 12.81 -9.33
C ASP A 130 -3.95 13.88 -9.17
N SER A 131 -4.03 14.83 -10.11
CA SER A 131 -5.08 15.87 -10.08
C SER A 131 -6.46 15.40 -10.57
N GLY A 132 -6.59 14.14 -10.98
CA GLY A 132 -7.81 13.57 -11.57
C GLY A 132 -8.17 14.14 -12.94
N ARG A 133 -7.24 14.81 -13.62
CA ARG A 133 -7.43 15.37 -14.98
C ARG A 133 -7.51 14.26 -16.03
N ARG A 134 -6.74 13.19 -15.83
CA ARG A 134 -6.70 12.02 -16.70
C ARG A 134 -6.71 10.75 -15.86
N ARG A 135 -7.30 9.69 -16.39
CA ARG A 135 -7.21 8.34 -15.81
C ARG A 135 -5.87 7.71 -16.18
N LEU A 136 -5.36 6.84 -15.30
CA LEU A 136 -4.19 6.00 -15.61
C LEU A 136 -4.39 5.21 -16.91
N ALA A 137 -5.61 4.70 -17.14
CA ALA A 137 -6.01 4.03 -18.38
C ALA A 137 -5.73 4.87 -19.64
N GLU A 138 -5.98 6.18 -19.59
CA GLU A 138 -5.76 7.06 -20.73
C GLU A 138 -4.28 7.29 -21.00
N ILE A 139 -3.45 7.29 -19.94
CA ILE A 139 -1.99 7.34 -20.08
C ILE A 139 -1.49 6.05 -20.72
N CYS A 140 -1.95 4.90 -20.24
CA CYS A 140 -1.53 3.62 -20.77
C CYS A 140 -1.94 3.42 -22.24
N LEU A 141 -3.10 3.94 -22.66
CA LEU A 141 -3.50 3.94 -24.09
C LEU A 141 -2.60 4.84 -24.95
N GLU A 142 -2.29 6.05 -24.50
CA GLU A 142 -1.44 6.99 -25.23
C GLU A 142 0.00 6.48 -25.36
N GLU A 143 0.54 5.95 -24.27
CA GLU A 143 1.92 5.47 -24.16
C GLU A 143 2.08 3.99 -24.56
N GLN A 144 0.99 3.33 -24.97
CA GLN A 144 0.95 1.91 -25.35
C GLN A 144 1.52 0.99 -24.27
N LEU A 145 1.09 1.23 -23.03
CA LEU A 145 1.54 0.52 -21.84
C LEU A 145 0.56 -0.55 -21.43
N ARG A 146 1.12 -1.60 -20.83
CA ARG A 146 0.40 -2.65 -20.14
C ARG A 146 0.84 -2.70 -18.69
N LEU A 147 -0.11 -2.70 -17.78
CA LEU A 147 0.13 -2.75 -16.34
C LEU A 147 0.59 -4.16 -15.93
N GLU A 148 1.68 -4.23 -15.18
CA GLU A 148 2.31 -5.48 -14.73
C GLU A 148 1.57 -6.09 -13.53
N VAL A 149 0.27 -6.34 -13.66
CA VAL A 149 -0.54 -6.83 -12.53
C VAL A 149 -0.04 -8.18 -12.04
N GLY A 150 0.43 -9.07 -12.92
CA GLY A 150 0.91 -10.42 -12.62
C GLY A 150 2.10 -10.51 -11.66
N SER A 151 2.99 -9.51 -11.65
CA SER A 151 4.17 -9.44 -10.78
C SER A 151 3.90 -8.76 -9.43
N ILE A 152 2.67 -8.34 -9.20
CA ILE A 152 2.19 -7.77 -7.94
C ILE A 152 1.40 -8.84 -7.19
N HIS A 153 1.81 -9.13 -5.96
CA HIS A 153 1.27 -10.23 -5.16
C HIS A 153 0.52 -9.73 -3.93
N TYR A 154 -0.64 -10.32 -3.66
CA TYR A 154 -1.46 -10.01 -2.49
C TYR A 154 -0.76 -10.52 -1.22
N PHE A 155 -0.64 -9.67 -0.19
CA PHE A 155 0.23 -9.92 0.96
C PHE A 155 -0.53 -9.92 2.30
N SER A 156 -1.39 -8.93 2.55
CA SER A 156 -2.21 -8.89 3.76
C SER A 156 -3.46 -8.04 3.57
N ARG A 157 -4.41 -8.12 4.51
CA ARG A 157 -5.64 -7.30 4.52
C ARG A 157 -5.93 -6.79 5.90
N TRP A 158 -6.16 -5.49 6.02
CA TRP A 158 -6.40 -4.82 7.29
C TRP A 158 -7.68 -4.00 7.21
N VAL A 159 -8.59 -4.21 8.15
CA VAL A 159 -9.82 -3.43 8.25
C VAL A 159 -9.72 -2.50 9.45
N THR A 160 -9.99 -1.22 9.21
CA THR A 160 -9.95 -0.19 10.25
C THR A 160 -10.98 -0.51 11.35
N PRO A 161 -10.59 -0.44 12.64
CA PRO A 161 -11.49 -0.72 13.77
C PRO A 161 -12.81 0.06 13.73
N LEU A 162 -13.85 -0.50 14.35
CA LEU A 162 -15.11 0.21 14.60
C LEU A 162 -14.88 1.46 15.49
N GLY A 163 -15.61 2.54 15.21
CA GLY A 163 -15.51 3.80 15.95
C GLY A 163 -14.45 4.79 15.44
N ALA A 164 -13.63 4.42 14.45
CA ALA A 164 -12.78 5.37 13.75
C ALA A 164 -13.64 6.31 12.85
N PRO A 165 -13.29 7.61 12.74
CA PRO A 165 -14.08 8.58 11.97
C PRO A 165 -14.00 8.36 10.45
N ARG A 166 -12.96 7.65 9.99
CA ARG A 166 -12.80 7.16 8.61
C ARG A 166 -12.36 5.70 8.71
N ARG A 167 -12.91 4.83 7.86
CA ARG A 167 -12.61 3.40 7.87
C ARG A 167 -12.29 2.90 6.48
N TYR A 168 -11.24 2.10 6.41
CA TYR A 168 -10.77 1.45 5.20
C TYR A 168 -10.68 -0.06 5.39
N ASP A 169 -10.98 -0.79 4.32
CA ASP A 169 -10.64 -2.19 4.10
C ASP A 169 -9.46 -2.23 3.12
N THR A 170 -8.25 -2.19 3.67
CA THR A 170 -7.03 -2.02 2.90
C THR A 170 -6.42 -3.37 2.56
N ARG A 171 -6.24 -3.62 1.27
CA ARG A 171 -5.51 -4.77 0.73
C ARG A 171 -4.08 -4.35 0.40
N PHE A 172 -3.13 -5.05 0.98
CA PHE A 172 -1.70 -4.79 0.85
C PHE A 172 -1.11 -5.74 -0.18
N PHE A 173 -0.29 -5.20 -1.07
CA PHE A 173 0.39 -5.91 -2.14
C PHE A 173 1.90 -5.71 -2.03
N VAL A 174 2.69 -6.67 -2.50
CA VAL A 174 4.15 -6.54 -2.69
C VAL A 174 4.49 -6.59 -4.18
N ALA A 175 5.49 -5.82 -4.58
CA ALA A 175 6.02 -5.81 -5.94
C ALA A 175 7.51 -5.48 -5.93
N ALA A 176 8.26 -5.95 -6.93
CA ALA A 176 9.61 -5.45 -7.16
C ALA A 176 9.53 -3.98 -7.61
N ALA A 177 10.44 -3.15 -7.12
CA ALA A 177 10.60 -1.79 -7.61
C ALA A 177 11.04 -1.82 -9.08
N PRO A 178 10.43 -1.01 -9.97
CA PRO A 178 10.79 -1.03 -11.39
C PRO A 178 12.22 -0.51 -11.57
N GLU A 179 13.04 -1.27 -12.30
CA GLU A 179 14.41 -0.89 -12.61
C GLU A 179 14.45 0.34 -13.52
N GLY A 180 15.47 1.20 -13.34
CA GLY A 180 15.65 2.38 -14.18
C GLY A 180 14.63 3.50 -13.91
N GLN A 181 13.87 3.41 -12.83
CA GLN A 181 13.03 4.50 -12.29
C GLN A 181 13.57 4.91 -10.92
N VAL A 182 13.46 6.20 -10.60
CA VAL A 182 13.85 6.76 -9.29
C VAL A 182 12.58 7.19 -8.58
N ALA A 183 12.40 6.75 -7.34
CA ALA A 183 11.25 7.15 -6.54
C ALA A 183 11.29 8.66 -6.28
N LEU A 184 10.17 9.33 -6.52
CA LEU A 184 9.97 10.77 -6.34
C LEU A 184 8.73 10.99 -5.46
N HIS A 185 8.66 12.13 -4.78
CA HIS A 185 7.45 12.57 -4.09
C HIS A 185 6.95 13.88 -4.71
N ASP A 186 5.69 14.23 -4.44
CA ASP A 186 5.00 15.39 -5.01
C ASP A 186 5.18 16.70 -4.20
N ASP A 187 5.90 16.67 -3.07
CA ASP A 187 6.10 17.77 -2.11
C ASP A 187 4.80 18.36 -1.52
N ALA A 188 3.64 17.84 -1.91
CA ALA A 188 2.32 18.30 -1.51
C ALA A 188 1.69 17.31 -0.52
N GLU A 189 1.42 16.08 -0.97
CA GLU A 189 0.87 15.03 -0.11
C GLU A 189 1.97 14.24 0.60
N VAL A 190 3.10 14.04 -0.06
CA VAL A 190 4.27 13.33 0.43
C VAL A 190 5.48 14.27 0.41
N ILE A 191 6.18 14.36 1.54
CA ILE A 191 7.29 15.32 1.75
C ILE A 191 8.66 14.65 1.80
N ALA A 192 8.71 13.31 1.78
CA ALA A 192 9.96 12.57 1.67
C ALA A 192 9.70 11.13 1.19
N THR A 193 10.67 10.60 0.46
CA THR A 193 10.73 9.18 0.06
C THR A 193 12.00 8.57 0.64
N ARG A 194 11.88 7.44 1.32
CA ARG A 194 13.04 6.70 1.88
C ARG A 194 12.93 5.22 1.56
N TRP A 195 14.04 4.65 1.14
CA TRP A 195 14.21 3.20 1.14
C TRP A 195 14.76 2.78 2.50
N LEU A 196 14.03 1.90 3.19
CA LEU A 196 14.41 1.43 4.52
C LEU A 196 14.33 -0.09 4.56
N THR A 197 15.31 -0.73 5.19
CA THR A 197 15.13 -2.12 5.60
C THR A 197 14.05 -2.19 6.69
N PRO A 198 13.27 -3.29 6.79
CA PRO A 198 12.28 -3.44 7.84
C PRO A 198 12.86 -3.26 9.25
N ALA A 199 14.06 -3.80 9.50
CA ALA A 199 14.76 -3.64 10.77
C ALA A 199 15.10 -2.18 11.09
N ALA A 200 15.59 -1.41 10.11
CA ALA A 200 15.89 0.00 10.29
C ALA A 200 14.63 0.83 10.56
N ALA A 201 13.54 0.59 9.82
CA ALA A 201 12.27 1.26 10.04
C ALA A 201 11.71 1.01 11.45
N LEU A 202 11.77 -0.24 11.93
CA LEU A 202 11.32 -0.60 13.27
C LEU A 202 12.18 0.04 14.37
N ALA A 203 13.51 0.09 14.20
CA ALA A 203 14.40 0.77 15.13
C ALA A 203 14.20 2.29 15.15
N ASP A 204 13.95 2.91 13.98
CA ASP A 204 13.58 4.32 13.88
C ASP A 204 12.24 4.61 14.56
N GLN A 205 11.25 3.71 14.46
CA GLN A 205 9.97 3.81 15.17
C GLN A 205 10.15 3.68 16.70
N GLU A 206 10.92 2.69 17.17
CA GLU A 206 11.16 2.47 18.60
C GLU A 206 11.87 3.66 19.25
N SER A 207 12.80 4.29 18.51
CA SER A 207 13.51 5.50 18.94
C SER A 207 12.77 6.80 18.64
N ALA A 208 11.52 6.74 18.17
CA ALA A 208 10.68 7.89 17.81
C ALA A 208 11.30 8.83 16.76
N ARG A 209 12.22 8.34 15.91
CA ARG A 209 12.76 9.08 14.75
C ARG A 209 11.76 9.15 13.61
N ILE A 210 10.94 8.13 13.45
CA ILE A 210 9.79 8.11 12.55
C ILE A 210 8.53 7.71 13.31
N THR A 211 7.38 7.98 12.73
CA THR A 211 6.09 7.45 13.18
C THR A 211 5.51 6.61 12.06
N MET A 212 5.04 5.40 12.36
CA MET A 212 4.32 4.52 11.46
C MET A 212 2.98 4.14 12.08
N VAL A 213 1.96 3.93 11.25
CA VAL A 213 0.66 3.44 11.73
C VAL A 213 0.71 1.95 12.02
N PHE A 214 -0.20 1.46 12.87
CA PHE A 214 -0.18 0.08 13.36
C PHE A 214 -0.09 -0.99 12.26
N PRO A 215 -0.91 -0.96 11.17
CA PRO A 215 -0.74 -1.91 10.06
C PRO A 215 0.66 -1.89 9.45
N THR A 216 1.23 -0.70 9.23
CA THR A 216 2.58 -0.53 8.68
C THR A 216 3.64 -1.17 9.59
N ILE A 217 3.56 -0.97 10.90
CA ILE A 217 4.48 -1.60 11.87
C ILE A 217 4.39 -3.12 11.81
N ARG A 218 3.17 -3.65 11.78
CA ARG A 218 2.94 -5.11 11.72
C ARG A 218 3.42 -5.73 10.42
N THR A 219 3.23 -5.01 9.32
CA THR A 219 3.76 -5.40 8.01
C THR A 219 5.29 -5.36 7.98
N MET A 220 5.93 -4.34 8.57
CA MET A 220 7.40 -4.31 8.71
C MET A 220 7.93 -5.49 9.54
N ILE A 221 7.24 -5.88 10.62
CA ILE A 221 7.61 -7.09 11.39
C ILE A 221 7.52 -8.35 10.54
N GLU A 222 6.52 -8.45 9.64
CA GLU A 222 6.40 -9.59 8.73
C GLU A 222 7.52 -9.59 7.69
N LEU A 223 7.80 -8.45 7.08
CA LEU A 223 8.87 -8.30 6.08
C LEU A 223 10.27 -8.52 6.67
N ALA A 224 10.48 -8.23 7.95
CA ALA A 224 11.75 -8.46 8.65
C ALA A 224 12.16 -9.94 8.75
N LYS A 225 11.28 -10.88 8.36
CA LYS A 225 11.57 -12.32 8.31
C LYS A 225 12.31 -12.75 7.05
N PHE A 226 12.46 -11.87 6.07
CA PHE A 226 13.06 -12.17 4.76
C PHE A 226 14.34 -11.37 4.56
N ASP A 227 15.29 -11.97 3.83
CA ASP A 227 16.60 -11.38 3.55
C ASP A 227 16.65 -10.63 2.22
N SER A 228 15.74 -10.95 1.28
CA SER A 228 15.70 -10.35 -0.05
C SER A 228 14.29 -10.10 -0.58
N ALA A 229 14.16 -9.17 -1.52
CA ALA A 229 12.93 -8.87 -2.25
C ALA A 229 12.37 -10.12 -2.94
N ALA A 230 13.24 -10.95 -3.54
CA ALA A 230 12.84 -12.20 -4.18
C ALA A 230 12.14 -13.16 -3.21
N GLN A 231 12.68 -13.33 -1.99
CA GLN A 231 12.05 -14.20 -0.98
C GLN A 231 10.67 -13.70 -0.56
N VAL A 232 10.49 -12.38 -0.42
CA VAL A 232 9.19 -11.78 -0.11
C VAL A 232 8.19 -12.04 -1.23
N LEU A 233 8.58 -11.82 -2.48
CA LEU A 233 7.73 -12.03 -3.65
C LEU A 233 7.34 -13.50 -3.82
N GLU A 234 8.30 -14.42 -3.68
CA GLU A 234 8.06 -15.88 -3.72
C GLU A 234 7.10 -16.31 -2.61
N HIS A 235 7.29 -15.78 -1.39
CA HIS A 235 6.41 -16.07 -0.27
C HIS A 235 4.97 -15.60 -0.52
N ALA A 236 4.81 -14.38 -1.06
CA ALA A 236 3.51 -13.80 -1.36
C ALA A 236 2.81 -14.48 -2.55
N ALA A 237 3.56 -14.87 -3.58
CA ALA A 237 3.03 -15.47 -4.79
C ALA A 237 2.30 -16.80 -4.56
N VAL A 238 2.67 -17.55 -3.51
CA VAL A 238 2.04 -18.83 -3.17
C VAL A 238 0.86 -18.70 -2.20
N GLN A 239 0.58 -17.50 -1.67
CA GLN A 239 -0.56 -17.28 -0.78
C GLN A 239 -1.86 -17.21 -1.60
N THR A 240 -2.78 -18.13 -1.33
CA THR A 240 -4.07 -18.19 -2.02
C THR A 240 -5.25 -17.79 -1.14
N VAL A 241 -5.03 -17.67 0.18
CA VAL A 241 -6.03 -17.25 1.16
C VAL A 241 -5.37 -16.29 2.13
N ILE A 242 -5.91 -15.07 2.22
CA ILE A 242 -5.46 -14.04 3.17
C ILE A 242 -6.59 -13.74 4.13
N THR A 243 -6.41 -14.11 5.40
CA THR A 243 -7.38 -13.80 6.45
C THR A 243 -7.32 -12.32 6.80
N PRO A 244 -8.45 -11.58 6.78
CA PRO A 244 -8.46 -10.18 7.14
C PRO A 244 -8.12 -9.99 8.62
N MET A 245 -7.24 -9.03 8.90
CA MET A 245 -6.96 -8.56 10.24
C MET A 245 -8.01 -7.53 10.66
N LEU A 246 -8.84 -7.90 11.65
CA LEU A 246 -9.98 -7.11 12.14
C LEU A 246 -9.75 -6.60 13.57
N PRO A 247 -8.78 -5.70 13.80
CA PRO A 247 -8.54 -5.18 15.14
C PRO A 247 -9.74 -4.40 15.67
N PHE A 248 -9.90 -4.37 17.00
CA PHE A 248 -10.88 -3.52 17.67
C PHE A 248 -10.23 -2.66 18.75
N MET A 249 -10.81 -1.50 18.99
CA MET A 249 -10.35 -0.59 20.05
C MET A 249 -11.04 -0.93 21.36
N LYS A 250 -10.29 -1.00 22.46
CA LYS A 250 -10.83 -1.18 23.81
C LYS A 250 -10.07 -0.34 24.81
N ASP A 251 -10.80 0.39 25.66
CA ASP A 251 -10.22 1.06 26.82
C ASP A 251 -10.19 0.10 28.01
N PHE A 252 -9.01 -0.08 28.59
CA PHE A 252 -8.79 -0.92 29.78
C PHE A 252 -8.62 -0.09 31.07
N GLY A 253 -8.95 1.20 31.05
CA GLY A 253 -8.81 2.13 32.18
C GLY A 253 -7.43 2.78 32.29
N ALA A 254 -6.45 2.30 31.52
CA ALA A 254 -5.09 2.83 31.41
C ALA A 254 -4.78 3.42 30.02
N GLY A 255 -5.82 3.70 29.24
CA GLY A 255 -5.73 4.21 27.87
C GLY A 255 -6.30 3.25 26.83
N LEU A 256 -6.46 3.78 25.62
CA LEU A 256 -7.01 3.04 24.49
C LEU A 256 -6.00 2.00 24.00
N ARG A 257 -6.50 0.80 23.67
CA ARG A 257 -5.70 -0.32 23.16
C ARG A 257 -6.24 -0.83 21.83
N ILE A 258 -5.33 -1.27 20.97
CA ILE A 258 -5.64 -2.05 19.77
C ILE A 258 -5.60 -3.53 20.17
N VAL A 259 -6.70 -4.25 19.96
CA VAL A 259 -6.81 -5.66 20.27
C VAL A 259 -6.99 -6.45 18.97
N LEU A 260 -6.11 -7.43 18.74
CA LEU A 260 -6.19 -8.30 17.56
C LEU A 260 -7.34 -9.32 17.68
N PRO A 261 -7.89 -9.82 16.55
CA PRO A 261 -8.86 -10.91 16.55
C PRO A 261 -8.36 -12.16 17.29
N GLY A 262 -9.27 -12.88 17.95
CA GLY A 262 -8.93 -14.13 18.66
C GLY A 262 -8.23 -13.94 20.01
N THR A 263 -7.99 -12.69 20.43
CA THR A 263 -7.36 -12.40 21.72
C THR A 263 -8.40 -12.35 22.83
N THR A 264 -8.76 -13.51 23.39
CA THR A 264 -9.72 -13.57 24.51
C THR A 264 -9.05 -13.83 25.86
N GLU A 265 -7.81 -14.35 25.92
CA GLU A 265 -7.21 -14.80 27.18
C GLU A 265 -5.68 -14.55 27.35
N HIS A 266 -5.00 -13.94 26.36
CA HIS A 266 -3.55 -13.66 26.46
C HIS A 266 -3.18 -12.21 26.09
N PRO A 267 -2.14 -11.62 26.73
CA PRO A 267 -1.75 -10.21 26.54
C PRO A 267 -1.08 -9.95 25.19
N SER A 268 -0.58 -10.99 24.52
CA SER A 268 0.22 -10.92 23.29
C SER A 268 -0.53 -10.34 22.06
N GLY A 269 -1.85 -10.18 22.15
CA GLY A 269 -2.67 -9.54 21.11
C GLY A 269 -3.16 -8.13 21.48
N ILE A 270 -2.68 -7.54 22.57
CA ILE A 270 -3.08 -6.20 23.05
C ILE A 270 -1.91 -5.23 22.89
N TYR A 271 -2.14 -4.13 22.19
CA TYR A 271 -1.14 -3.13 21.86
C TYR A 271 -1.62 -1.75 22.32
N ASP A 272 -0.69 -0.92 22.78
CA ASP A 272 -1.00 0.49 23.04
C ASP A 272 -1.39 1.20 21.74
N ALA A 273 -2.51 1.92 21.75
CA ALA A 273 -3.04 2.54 20.53
C ALA A 273 -2.19 3.71 20.01
N MET A 274 -1.35 4.31 20.86
CA MET A 274 -0.50 5.42 20.50
C MET A 274 0.89 4.95 20.06
N THR A 275 1.48 4.01 20.79
CA THR A 275 2.86 3.56 20.53
C THR A 275 2.94 2.31 19.67
N ALA A 276 1.82 1.60 19.49
CA ALA A 276 1.75 0.29 18.84
C ALA A 276 2.61 -0.81 19.51
N GLN A 277 3.13 -0.56 20.71
CA GLN A 277 3.93 -1.52 21.47
C GLN A 277 3.03 -2.53 22.19
N PRO A 278 3.48 -3.79 22.37
CA PRO A 278 2.78 -4.75 23.22
C PRO A 278 2.58 -4.17 24.63
N VAL A 279 1.38 -4.33 25.18
CA VAL A 279 1.15 -4.01 26.60
C VAL A 279 1.71 -5.18 27.42
N ALA A 280 2.77 -4.92 28.18
CA ALA A 280 3.26 -5.89 29.16
C ALA A 280 2.21 -6.12 30.25
N ASP A 281 2.16 -7.34 30.79
CA ASP A 281 1.38 -7.69 31.98
C ASP A 281 1.75 -6.85 33.21
#